data_AF-A0AAU8JW80-F1
#
_entry.id   AF-A0AAU8JW80-F1
#
_cell.length_a   1.000
_cell.length_b   1.000
_cell.length_c   1.000
_cell.angle_alpha   90.00
_cell.angle_beta   90.00
_cell.angle_gamma   90.00
#
_symmetry.space_group_name_H-M   'P 1'
#
loop_
_entity.id
_entity.type
_entity.pdbx_description
1 polymer ?
#
loop_
_entity_poly.entity_id
_entity_poly.type
_entity_poly.pdbx_seq_one_letter_code
_entity_poly.pdbx_strand_id
1 'polypeptide(L)'
;MRVWAVTAGAVLCVLVVLFGYLGATGRGDADAQAGDCARLTRNHRQVRLVECTDPRAEYVVLKRTGNGDGRRCTDEPRTVRTHRVRTGRRWHQHGHVLCLGRRKG
;
A
#
# COMPACT_ATOMS: atom_id res chain seq x y z
N MET A 1 -24.27 37.72 2.50
CA MET A 1 -22.87 37.35 2.18
C MET A 1 -22.33 36.15 2.99
N ARG A 2 -22.91 35.78 4.14
CA ARG A 2 -22.38 34.72 5.03
C ARG A 2 -22.60 33.27 4.54
N VAL A 3 -23.60 33.04 3.71
CA VAL A 3 -24.01 31.69 3.28
C VAL A 3 -22.98 31.01 2.36
N TRP A 4 -22.26 31.81 1.56
CA TRP A 4 -21.22 31.32 0.63
C TRP A 4 -19.96 30.82 1.33
N ALA A 5 -19.61 31.42 2.48
CA ALA A 5 -18.47 30.98 3.27
C ALA A 5 -18.76 29.64 3.99
N VAL A 6 -20.00 29.44 4.42
CA VAL A 6 -20.44 28.21 5.08
C VAL A 6 -20.51 27.05 4.09
N THR A 7 -21.03 27.29 2.88
CA THR A 7 -21.05 26.27 1.82
C THR A 7 -19.65 25.93 1.33
N ALA A 8 -18.76 26.91 1.17
CA ALA A 8 -17.36 26.67 0.81
C ALA A 8 -16.64 25.83 1.87
N GLY A 9 -16.83 26.14 3.16
CA GLY A 9 -16.25 25.37 4.26
C GLY A 9 -16.76 23.92 4.32
N ALA A 10 -18.07 23.72 4.12
CA ALA A 10 -18.67 22.39 4.10
C ALA A 10 -18.14 21.53 2.94
N VAL A 11 -18.02 22.10 1.74
CA VAL A 11 -17.47 21.41 0.56
C VAL A 11 -16.02 21.01 0.79
N LEU A 12 -15.22 21.90 1.38
CA LEU A 12 -13.80 21.63 1.66
C LEU A 12 -13.62 20.51 2.70
N CYS A 13 -14.45 20.51 3.76
CA CYS A 13 -14.51 19.40 4.72
C CYS A 13 -14.89 18.07 4.06
N VAL A 14 -15.91 18.07 3.19
CA VAL A 14 -16.34 16.86 2.47
C VAL A 14 -15.24 16.35 1.55
N LEU A 15 -14.51 17.25 0.87
CA LEU A 15 -13.35 16.88 0.05
C LEU A 15 -12.21 16.28 0.90
N VAL A 16 -11.84 16.88 2.03
CA VAL A 16 -10.80 16.32 2.92
C VAL A 16 -11.22 14.95 3.45
N VAL A 17 -12.49 14.78 3.83
CA VAL A 17 -13.01 13.48 4.28
C VAL A 17 -13.01 12.48 3.14
N LEU A 18 -13.45 12.84 1.93
CA LEU A 18 -13.44 11.97 0.75
C LEU A 18 -12.02 11.58 0.33
N PHE A 19 -11.08 12.53 0.24
CA PHE A 19 -9.68 12.24 -0.05
C PHE A 19 -9.04 11.38 1.05
N GLY A 20 -9.36 11.64 2.31
CA GLY A 20 -8.93 10.79 3.43
C GLY A 20 -9.54 9.39 3.39
N TYR A 21 -10.82 9.26 3.00
CA TYR A 21 -11.52 7.97 2.92
C TYR A 21 -11.09 7.16 1.70
N LEU A 22 -10.94 7.82 0.54
CA LEU A 22 -10.48 7.22 -0.71
C LEU A 22 -9.01 6.83 -0.62
N GLY A 23 -8.16 7.65 0.00
CA GLY A 23 -6.77 7.28 0.34
C GLY A 23 -6.68 6.14 1.37
N ALA A 24 -7.69 5.99 2.23
CA ALA A 24 -7.80 4.88 3.19
C ALA A 24 -8.40 3.59 2.59
N THR A 25 -8.92 3.62 1.35
CA THR A 25 -9.19 2.39 0.59
C THR A 25 -7.86 1.83 0.09
N GLY A 26 -7.09 1.28 1.04
CA GLY A 26 -5.79 0.68 0.76
C GLY A 26 -5.95 -0.31 -0.38
N ARG A 27 -5.27 -0.03 -1.49
CA ARG A 27 -5.16 -0.97 -2.59
C ARG A 27 -4.70 -2.30 -1.99
N GLY A 28 -5.45 -3.36 -2.28
CA GLY A 28 -5.10 -4.67 -1.76
C GLY A 28 -3.71 -5.06 -2.25
N ASP A 29 -3.05 -5.96 -1.53
CA ASP A 29 -1.76 -6.56 -1.91
C ASP A 29 -1.69 -7.08 -3.35
N ALA A 30 -2.87 -7.29 -3.97
CA ALA A 30 -3.08 -7.66 -5.35
C ALA A 30 -2.56 -6.66 -6.39
N ASP A 31 -2.68 -5.37 -6.12
CA ASP A 31 -2.30 -4.29 -7.04
C ASP A 31 -0.89 -3.74 -6.77
N ALA A 32 -0.15 -4.37 -5.86
CA ALA A 32 1.16 -3.89 -5.47
C ALA A 32 2.16 -3.89 -6.65
N GLN A 33 2.76 -2.73 -6.92
CA GLN A 33 3.84 -2.52 -7.86
C GLN A 33 5.12 -2.07 -7.17
N ALA A 34 6.23 -2.24 -7.87
CA ALA A 34 7.50 -1.68 -7.43
C ALA A 34 7.37 -0.14 -7.32
N GLY A 35 7.81 0.41 -6.19
CA GLY A 35 7.67 1.82 -5.84
C GLY A 35 6.49 2.12 -4.91
N ASP A 36 5.53 1.21 -4.75
CA ASP A 36 4.40 1.43 -3.85
C ASP A 36 4.82 1.42 -2.39
N CYS A 37 4.25 2.35 -1.63
CA CYS A 37 4.41 2.37 -0.19
C CYS A 37 3.46 1.40 0.48
N ALA A 38 3.98 0.73 1.49
CA ALA A 38 3.31 -0.36 2.17
C ALA A 38 3.48 -0.19 3.66
N ARG A 39 2.44 -0.61 4.39
CA ARG A 39 2.54 -0.83 5.82
C ARG A 39 2.14 -2.25 6.15
N LEU A 40 2.78 -2.81 7.15
CA LEU A 40 2.34 -4.08 7.70
C LEU A 40 1.18 -3.82 8.66
N THR A 41 0.19 -4.71 8.61
CA THR A 41 -0.83 -4.77 9.67
C THR A 41 -0.19 -5.13 11.01
N ARG A 42 -0.88 -4.87 12.12
CA ARG A 42 -0.38 -5.08 13.49
C ARG A 42 0.18 -6.49 13.75
N ASN A 43 -0.31 -7.49 13.02
CA ASN A 43 0.11 -8.88 13.14
C ASN A 43 1.16 -9.30 12.09
N HIS A 44 1.65 -8.36 11.26
CA HIS A 44 2.58 -8.58 10.15
C HIS A 44 2.17 -9.66 9.13
N ARG A 45 0.91 -10.09 9.13
CA ARG A 45 0.39 -11.15 8.24
C ARG A 45 -0.14 -10.60 6.92
N GLN A 46 -0.56 -9.34 6.91
CA GLN A 46 -1.06 -8.66 5.72
C GLN A 46 -0.24 -7.41 5.47
N VAL A 47 0.12 -7.21 4.21
CA VAL A 47 0.59 -5.94 3.72
C VAL A 47 -0.65 -5.11 3.41
N ARG A 48 -0.54 -3.80 3.51
CA ARG A 48 -1.53 -2.87 2.99
C ARG A 48 -0.79 -1.80 2.25
N LEU A 49 -1.18 -1.56 1.01
CA LEU A 49 -0.67 -0.43 0.28
C LEU A 49 -1.30 0.83 0.86
N VAL A 50 -0.44 1.80 1.08
CA VAL A 50 -0.77 3.12 1.62
C VAL A 50 -0.03 4.15 0.79
N GLU A 51 -0.49 5.38 0.84
CA GLU A 51 0.22 6.46 0.18
C GLU A 51 1.61 6.63 0.79
N CYS A 52 2.59 6.98 -0.05
CA CYS A 52 3.92 7.32 0.45
C CYS A 52 3.92 8.59 1.31
N THR A 53 2.86 9.39 1.32
CA THR A 53 2.75 10.51 2.26
C THR A 53 2.31 10.07 3.65
N ASP A 54 1.79 8.83 3.82
CA ASP A 54 1.34 8.32 5.11
C ASP A 54 2.56 8.11 6.04
N PRO A 55 2.59 8.72 7.24
CA PRO A 55 3.65 8.48 8.22
C PRO A 55 3.74 7.02 8.69
N ARG A 56 2.71 6.20 8.43
CA ARG A 56 2.67 4.78 8.77
C ARG A 56 3.24 3.88 7.67
N ALA A 57 3.63 4.45 6.53
CA ALA A 57 4.24 3.73 5.43
C ALA A 57 5.72 3.41 5.71
N GLU A 58 5.95 2.42 6.55
CA GLU A 58 7.28 1.99 7.00
C GLU A 58 8.07 1.19 5.94
N TYR A 59 7.37 0.65 4.94
CA TYR A 59 7.94 -0.19 3.90
C TYR A 59 7.66 0.35 2.50
N VAL A 60 8.52 0.00 1.55
CA VAL A 60 8.32 0.21 0.13
C VAL A 60 8.43 -1.12 -0.61
N VAL A 61 7.55 -1.37 -1.57
CA VAL A 61 7.63 -2.52 -2.45
C VAL A 61 8.76 -2.24 -3.43
N LEU A 62 9.87 -2.97 -3.33
CA LEU A 62 10.98 -2.83 -4.28
C LEU A 62 10.72 -3.61 -5.54
N LYS A 63 10.12 -4.81 -5.39
CA LYS A 63 9.90 -5.72 -6.50
C LYS A 63 8.75 -6.67 -6.19
N ARG A 64 8.02 -7.03 -7.23
CA ARG A 64 7.02 -8.10 -7.20
C ARG A 64 7.48 -9.24 -8.07
N THR A 65 7.56 -10.43 -7.48
CA THR A 65 7.94 -11.66 -8.18
C THR A 65 6.73 -12.57 -8.35
N GLY A 66 6.41 -12.95 -9.59
CA GLY A 66 5.52 -14.08 -9.86
C GLY A 66 6.27 -15.41 -9.63
N ASN A 67 5.61 -16.36 -8.97
CA ASN A 67 6.07 -17.72 -8.57
C ASN A 67 6.36 -17.98 -7.09
N GLY A 68 6.11 -17.04 -6.16
CA GLY A 68 6.23 -17.36 -4.72
C GLY A 68 7.67 -17.61 -4.22
N ASP A 69 8.67 -17.45 -5.10
CA ASP A 69 10.08 -17.65 -4.81
C ASP A 69 10.69 -16.41 -4.14
N GLY A 70 10.79 -16.45 -2.81
CA GLY A 70 11.43 -15.40 -2.01
C GLY A 70 12.92 -15.21 -2.32
N ARG A 71 13.57 -16.20 -2.96
CA ARG A 71 14.96 -16.12 -3.41
C ARG A 71 15.20 -15.02 -4.45
N ARG A 72 14.20 -14.61 -5.22
CA ARG A 72 14.32 -13.48 -6.18
C ARG A 72 14.40 -12.11 -5.51
N CYS A 73 14.14 -12.04 -4.20
CA CYS A 73 14.33 -10.81 -3.44
C CYS A 73 15.76 -10.64 -2.94
N THR A 74 16.58 -11.69 -3.00
CA THR A 74 18.02 -11.65 -2.60
C THR A 74 18.84 -10.81 -3.56
N ASP A 75 18.41 -10.72 -4.82
CA ASP A 75 19.03 -9.86 -5.83
C ASP A 75 18.90 -8.36 -5.49
N GLU A 76 17.98 -8.01 -4.59
CA GLU A 76 17.71 -6.63 -4.23
C GLU A 76 18.26 -6.32 -2.83
N PRO A 77 19.46 -5.71 -2.73
CA PRO A 77 20.19 -5.56 -1.47
C PRO A 77 19.49 -4.67 -0.44
N ARG A 78 18.45 -3.94 -0.85
CA ARG A 78 17.61 -3.10 0.02
C ARG A 78 16.41 -3.83 0.60
N THR A 79 16.20 -5.11 0.25
CA THR A 79 15.10 -5.91 0.81
C THR A 79 15.36 -6.21 2.28
N VAL A 80 14.43 -5.80 3.14
CA VAL A 80 14.45 -6.10 4.57
C VAL A 80 13.47 -7.23 4.92
N ARG A 81 12.36 -7.32 4.17
CA ARG A 81 11.36 -8.37 4.35
C ARG A 81 10.84 -8.88 3.02
N THR A 82 10.47 -10.15 3.01
CA THR A 82 9.71 -10.74 1.91
C THR A 82 8.34 -11.11 2.41
N HIS A 83 7.30 -10.79 1.63
CA HIS A 83 5.93 -11.14 1.98
C HIS A 83 5.28 -11.91 0.85
N ARG A 84 4.74 -13.09 1.16
CA ARG A 84 3.98 -13.88 0.19
C ARG A 84 2.55 -13.38 0.17
N VAL A 85 2.11 -12.97 -1.00
CA VAL A 85 0.74 -12.52 -1.24
C VAL A 85 0.11 -13.39 -2.31
N ARG A 86 -1.17 -13.72 -2.12
CA ARG A 86 -1.95 -14.43 -3.12
C ARG A 86 -2.82 -13.41 -3.84
N THR A 87 -2.65 -13.33 -5.15
CA THR A 87 -3.37 -12.38 -5.99
C THR A 87 -4.15 -13.13 -7.06
N GLY A 88 -5.34 -12.64 -7.36
CA GLY A 88 -6.19 -13.18 -8.41
C GLY A 88 -7.56 -13.57 -7.88
N ARG A 89 -8.45 -14.00 -8.79
CA ARG A 89 -9.76 -14.52 -8.39
C ARG A 89 -9.56 -15.77 -7.54
N ARG A 90 -10.51 -16.08 -6.64
CA ARG A 90 -10.43 -17.22 -5.70
C ARG A 90 -10.02 -18.55 -6.35
N TRP A 91 -10.36 -18.73 -7.64
CA TRP A 91 -10.12 -19.91 -8.47
C TRP A 91 -8.83 -19.87 -9.32
N HIS A 92 -8.22 -18.70 -9.51
CA HIS A 92 -6.96 -18.50 -10.25
C HIS A 92 -6.01 -17.62 -9.41
N GLN A 93 -5.72 -18.07 -8.20
CA GLN A 93 -4.82 -17.35 -7.32
C GLN A 93 -3.38 -17.67 -7.72
N HIS A 94 -2.65 -16.66 -8.18
CA HIS A 94 -1.22 -16.73 -8.39
C HIS A 94 -0.49 -16.27 -7.13
N GLY A 95 0.45 -17.09 -6.66
CA GLY A 95 1.32 -16.73 -5.56
C GLY A 95 2.38 -15.74 -6.03
N HIS A 96 2.39 -14.55 -5.44
CA HIS A 96 3.43 -13.56 -5.63
C HIS A 96 4.24 -13.37 -4.35
N VAL A 97 5.49 -12.92 -4.52
CA VAL A 97 6.29 -12.41 -3.40
C VAL A 97 6.53 -10.93 -3.62
N LEU A 98 6.26 -10.15 -2.59
CA LEU A 98 6.63 -8.75 -2.49
C LEU A 98 7.96 -8.66 -1.73
N CYS A 99 8.96 -8.10 -2.38
CA CYS A 99 10.21 -7.74 -1.76
C CYS A 99 10.03 -6.34 -1.15
N LEU A 100 9.96 -6.27 0.18
CA LEU A 100 9.76 -5.04 0.93
C LEU A 100 11.10 -4.50 1.40
N GLY A 101 11.40 -3.27 0.98
CA GLY A 101 12.50 -2.48 1.52
C GLY A 101 12.04 -1.64 2.70
N ARG A 102 12.98 -1.28 3.57
CA ARG A 102 12.71 -0.23 4.58
C ARG A 102 12.59 1.09 3.87
N ARG A 103 11.52 1.81 4.13
CA ARG A 103 11.46 3.21 3.75
C ARG A 103 12.18 4.01 4.84
N LYS A 104 13.29 4.65 4.49
CA LYS A 104 13.85 5.69 5.36
C LYS A 104 12.84 6.84 5.34
N GLY A 105 12.30 7.16 6.52
CA GLY A 105 11.44 8.33 6.73
C GLY A 105 12.18 9.61 6.39
#